data_AF-A0A917C5Q8-F1
#
_entry.id   AF-A0A917C5Q8-F1
#
_cell.length_a   1.000
_cell.length_b   1.000
_cell.length_c   1.000
_cell.angle_alpha   90.00
_cell.angle_beta   90.00
_cell.angle_gamma   90.00
#
_symmetry.space_group_name_H-M   'P 1'
#
loop_
_entity.id
_entity.type
_entity.pdbx_description
1 polymer ?
#
loop_
_entity_poly.entity_id
_entity_poly.type
_entity_poly.pdbx_seq_one_letter_code
_entity_poly.pdbx_strand_id
1 'polypeptide(L)'
;MKLNHKDQDYKGITLTLLKRNYTGYAAKRYLLNNTSQNVWIPNKHLEHDGTIKQGEDLDYVFRNAPRKLELAGYKGPIAGIKRRSEEGGKSNAKTD
;
A
#
# COMPACT_ATOMS: atom_id res chain seq x y z
N MET A 1 4.35 10.54 -22.04
CA MET A 1 5.31 9.94 -21.09
C MET A 1 4.91 8.51 -20.80
N LYS A 2 5.87 7.60 -20.64
CA LYS A 2 5.61 6.18 -20.33
C LYS A 2 5.63 6.00 -18.81
N LEU A 3 4.63 5.31 -18.26
CA LEU A 3 4.55 5.00 -16.83
C LEU A 3 5.40 3.77 -16.48
N ASN A 4 5.98 3.79 -15.28
CA ASN A 4 6.76 2.68 -14.73
C ASN A 4 5.83 1.71 -13.99
N HIS A 5 5.59 0.55 -14.59
CA HIS A 5 4.78 -0.54 -14.04
C HIS A 5 5.61 -1.67 -13.43
N LYS A 6 6.92 -1.47 -13.27
CA LYS A 6 7.77 -2.47 -12.61
C LYS A 6 7.52 -2.44 -11.10
N ASP A 7 7.82 -3.56 -10.48
CA ASP A 7 7.80 -3.72 -9.03
C ASP A 7 8.86 -2.85 -8.39
N GLN A 8 8.47 -2.14 -7.34
CA GLN A 8 9.32 -1.25 -6.55
C GLN A 8 9.24 -1.70 -5.09
N ASP A 9 10.36 -1.69 -4.35
CA ASP A 9 10.35 -2.07 -2.94
C ASP A 9 10.31 -0.83 -2.04
N TYR A 10 9.44 -0.87 -1.02
CA TYR A 10 9.43 0.07 0.07
C TYR A 10 9.35 -0.66 1.41
N LYS A 11 10.46 -0.73 2.14
CA LYS A 11 10.54 -1.35 3.48
C LYS A 11 9.94 -2.78 3.51
N GLY A 12 10.20 -3.57 2.47
CA GLY A 12 9.67 -4.93 2.33
C GLY A 12 8.21 -5.01 1.88
N ILE A 13 7.66 -3.91 1.35
CA ILE A 13 6.37 -3.87 0.65
C ILE A 13 6.67 -3.70 -0.83
N THR A 14 6.23 -4.66 -1.65
CA THR A 14 6.29 -4.52 -3.10
C THR A 14 5.14 -3.61 -3.57
N LEU A 15 5.48 -2.58 -4.34
CA LEU A 15 4.57 -1.59 -4.86
C LEU A 15 4.60 -1.61 -6.39
N THR A 16 3.46 -1.91 -6.99
CA THR A 16 3.33 -2.03 -8.45
C THR A 16 2.29 -1.04 -8.95
N LEU A 17 2.68 -0.14 -9.85
CA LEU A 17 1.78 0.87 -10.39
C LEU A 17 0.68 0.23 -11.25
N LEU A 18 -0.58 0.41 -10.84
CA LEU A 18 -1.73 -0.11 -11.58
C LEU A 18 -1.86 0.60 -12.95
N LYS A 19 -2.04 -0.18 -14.01
CA LYS A 19 -2.23 0.34 -15.37
C LYS A 19 -3.58 1.07 -15.51
N ARG A 20 -3.53 2.40 -15.49
CA ARG A 20 -4.69 3.31 -15.63
C ARG A 20 -4.29 4.63 -16.27
N ASN A 21 -5.29 5.39 -16.72
CA ASN A 21 -5.11 6.80 -17.06
C ASN A 21 -5.09 7.64 -15.78
N TYR A 22 -3.99 8.35 -15.53
CA TYR A 22 -3.78 9.23 -14.37
C TYR A 22 -3.74 10.71 -14.75
N THR A 23 -4.16 11.08 -15.96
CA THR A 23 -4.23 12.50 -16.36
C THR A 23 -5.16 13.27 -15.42
N GLY A 24 -4.62 14.35 -14.81
CA GLY A 24 -5.35 15.19 -13.85
C GLY A 24 -5.41 14.66 -12.41
N TYR A 25 -4.82 13.50 -12.11
CA TYR A 25 -4.81 12.95 -10.75
C TYR A 25 -3.62 13.46 -9.94
N ALA A 26 -3.86 13.83 -8.67
CA ALA A 26 -2.82 14.22 -7.71
C ALA A 26 -2.08 13.04 -7.05
N ALA A 27 -2.49 11.81 -7.36
CA ALA A 27 -1.92 10.58 -6.83
C ALA A 27 -2.01 9.45 -7.86
N LYS A 28 -1.17 8.43 -7.68
CA LYS A 28 -1.19 7.19 -8.48
C LYS A 28 -1.52 5.98 -7.60
N ARG A 29 -2.12 4.95 -8.19
CA ARG A 29 -2.62 3.77 -7.46
C ARG A 29 -1.63 2.61 -7.57
N TYR A 30 -1.21 2.08 -6.44
CA TYR A 30 -0.25 0.98 -6.34
C TYR A 30 -0.88 -0.24 -5.72
N LEU A 31 -0.60 -1.41 -6.30
CA LEU A 31 -0.87 -2.70 -5.69
C LEU A 31 0.15 -2.98 -4.59
N LEU A 32 -0.29 -3.63 -3.52
CA LEU A 32 0.55 -4.07 -2.41
C LEU A 32 0.90 -5.55 -2.59
N ASN A 33 2.19 -5.90 -2.58
CA ASN A 33 2.70 -7.27 -2.65
C ASN A 33 2.06 -8.12 -3.77
N ASN A 34 1.83 -7.52 -4.94
CA ASN A 34 1.18 -8.18 -6.08
C ASN A 34 -0.22 -8.77 -5.78
N THR A 35 -0.90 -8.24 -4.76
CA THR A 35 -2.28 -8.62 -4.40
C THR A 35 -3.32 -7.66 -4.99
N SER A 36 -4.61 -7.92 -4.76
CA SER A 36 -5.69 -6.99 -5.10
C SER A 36 -5.76 -5.76 -4.18
N GLN A 37 -5.04 -5.79 -3.05
CA GLN A 37 -4.95 -4.68 -2.12
C GLN A 37 -4.14 -3.54 -2.72
N ASN A 38 -4.57 -2.30 -2.44
CA ASN A 38 -4.00 -1.14 -3.09
C ASN A 38 -4.10 0.14 -2.25
N VAL A 39 -3.15 1.04 -2.51
CA VAL A 39 -3.02 2.35 -1.89
C VAL A 39 -2.83 3.43 -2.95
N TRP A 40 -3.16 4.67 -2.59
CA TRP A 40 -2.87 5.84 -3.41
C TRP A 40 -1.63 6.54 -2.86
N ILE A 41 -0.61 6.69 -3.70
CA ILE A 41 0.60 7.42 -3.36
C ILE A 41 0.54 8.79 -4.03
N PRO A 42 0.59 9.90 -3.26
CA PRO A 42 0.58 11.25 -3.82
C PRO A 42 1.78 11.51 -4.74
N ASN A 43 1.56 12.25 -5.82
CA ASN A 43 2.58 12.52 -6.83
C ASN A 43 3.81 13.24 -6.28
N LYS A 44 3.71 13.94 -5.14
CA LYS A 44 4.87 14.59 -4.51
C LYS A 44 6.00 13.61 -4.15
N HIS A 45 5.67 12.34 -3.86
CA HIS A 45 6.62 11.28 -3.56
C HIS A 45 7.05 10.46 -4.78
N LEU A 46 6.56 10.82 -5.96
CA LEU A 46 6.73 10.06 -7.19
C LEU A 46 7.45 10.90 -8.24
N GLU A 47 8.26 10.25 -9.04
CA GLU A 47 8.72 10.75 -10.32
C GLU A 47 7.57 10.81 -11.33
N HIS A 48 7.78 11.54 -12.42
CA HIS A 48 6.77 11.72 -13.47
C HIS A 48 6.27 10.39 -14.05
N ASP A 49 7.13 9.37 -14.13
CA ASP A 49 6.81 8.02 -14.60
C ASP A 49 6.10 7.16 -13.53
N GLY A 50 6.09 7.57 -12.26
CA GLY A 50 5.54 6.78 -11.15
C GLY A 50 6.58 5.92 -10.43
N THR A 51 7.87 6.17 -10.66
CA THR A 51 8.93 5.67 -9.79
C THR A 51 8.86 6.41 -8.45
N ILE A 52 8.98 5.70 -7.34
CA ILE A 52 9.05 6.30 -6.00
C ILE A 52 10.40 7.00 -5.89
N LYS A 53 10.40 8.27 -5.47
CA LYS A 53 11.65 9.02 -5.29
C LYS A 53 12.48 8.37 -4.17
N GLN A 54 13.79 8.34 -4.37
CA GLN A 54 14.71 7.71 -3.41
C GLN A 54 14.69 8.45 -2.06
N GLY A 55 14.56 7.70 -0.97
CA GLY A 55 14.58 8.24 0.39
C GLY A 55 13.28 8.88 0.88
N GLU A 56 12.19 8.84 0.09
CA GLU A 56 10.89 9.37 0.51
C GLU A 56 10.26 8.59 1.67
N ASP A 57 9.52 9.29 2.52
CA ASP A 57 8.72 8.68 3.58
C ASP A 57 7.25 8.47 3.15
N LEU A 58 6.88 7.22 2.94
CA LEU A 58 5.53 6.77 2.61
C LEU A 58 4.80 6.17 3.82
N ASP A 59 5.40 6.16 5.01
CA ASP A 59 4.84 5.47 6.19
C ASP A 59 3.42 5.94 6.49
N TYR A 60 3.13 7.23 6.32
CA TYR A 60 1.80 7.78 6.57
C TYR A 60 0.73 7.23 5.60
N VAL A 61 1.10 6.86 4.37
CA VAL A 61 0.19 6.23 3.40
C VAL A 61 -0.23 4.85 3.92
N PHE A 62 0.74 4.11 4.46
CA PHE A 62 0.56 2.78 5.02
C PHE A 62 -0.14 2.81 6.38
N ARG A 63 0.06 3.89 7.15
CA ARG A 63 -0.63 4.10 8.43
C ARG A 63 -2.14 4.16 8.28
N ASN A 64 -2.63 4.66 7.15
CA ASN A 64 -4.06 4.73 6.87
C ASN A 64 -4.63 3.44 6.25
N ALA A 65 -3.80 2.41 6.02
CA ALA A 65 -4.19 1.18 5.32
C ALA A 65 -3.71 -0.13 6.00
N PRO A 66 -3.75 -0.27 7.33
CA PRO A 66 -3.18 -1.44 8.03
C PRO A 66 -3.83 -2.75 7.62
N ARG A 67 -5.17 -2.79 7.48
CA ARG A 67 -5.89 -4.00 7.06
C ARG A 67 -5.53 -4.43 5.64
N LYS A 68 -5.26 -3.47 4.74
CA LYS A 68 -4.86 -3.77 3.36
C LYS A 68 -3.45 -4.35 3.31
N LEU A 69 -2.54 -3.86 4.15
CA LEU A 69 -1.19 -4.38 4.27
C LEU A 69 -1.20 -5.81 4.82
N GLU A 70 -1.99 -6.06 5.86
CA GLU A 70 -2.18 -7.39 6.42
C GLU A 70 -2.75 -8.37 5.38
N LEU A 71 -3.80 -7.97 4.66
CA LEU A 71 -4.39 -8.77 3.56
C LEU A 71 -3.42 -8.95 2.39
N ALA A 72 -2.47 -8.03 2.20
CA ALA A 72 -1.38 -8.15 1.25
C ALA A 72 -0.21 -9.01 1.76
N GLY A 73 -0.32 -9.60 2.96
CA GLY A 73 0.71 -10.44 3.55
C GLY A 73 1.86 -9.68 4.22
N TYR A 74 1.77 -8.36 4.39
CA TYR A 74 2.77 -7.59 5.13
C TYR A 74 2.61 -7.81 6.64
N LYS A 75 3.65 -8.39 7.26
CA LYS A 75 3.69 -8.70 8.72
C LYS A 75 4.64 -7.80 9.51
N GLY A 76 5.33 -6.88 8.82
CA GLY A 76 6.30 -5.98 9.44
C GLY A 76 5.65 -4.97 10.39
N PRO A 77 6.42 -4.38 11.32
CA PRO A 77 5.96 -3.24 12.09
C PRO A 77 5.75 -2.03 11.17
N ILE A 78 4.60 -1.36 11.28
CA ILE A 78 4.37 -0.06 10.62
C ILE A 78 4.72 1.03 11.62
N ALA A 79 5.66 1.92 11.25
CA ALA A 79 6.08 3.01 12.13
C ALA A 79 4.87 3.85 12.58
N GLY A 80 4.70 4.00 13.90
CA GLY A 80 3.60 4.76 14.50
C GLY A 80 2.28 4.01 14.63
N ILE A 81 2.18 2.72 14.28
CA ILE A 81 0.99 1.88 14.56
C ILE A 81 1.34 0.79 15.56
N LYS A 82 0.62 0.77 16.69
CA LYS A 82 0.60 -0.39 17.58
C LYS A 82 -0.29 -1.47 16.95
N ARG A 83 0.24 -2.69 16.78
CA ARG A 83 -0.60 -3.83 16.37
C ARG A 83 -1.67 -4.03 17.43
N ARG A 84 -2.92 -4.22 17.02
CA ARG A 84 -3.94 -4.73 17.94
C ARG A 84 -3.56 -6.18 18.26
N SER A 85 -3.42 -6.49 19.53
CA SER A 85 -3.30 -7.87 20.02
C SER A 85 -4.47 -8.70 19.49
N GLU A 86 -4.24 -9.98 19.16
CA GLU A 86 -5.25 -10.90 18.58
C GLU A 86 -6.40 -11.29 19.53
N GLU A 87 -6.61 -10.58 20.64
CA GLU A 87 -7.72 -10.82 21.57
C GLU A 87 -8.98 -10.08 21.11
N GLY A 88 -9.84 -10.80 20.39
CA GLY A 88 -11.17 -10.30 20.03
C GLY A 88 -11.81 -10.93 18.81
N GLY A 89 -11.47 -12.17 18.47
CA GLY A 89 -12.25 -12.96 17.52
C GLY A 89 -13.61 -13.31 18.15
N LYS A 90 -14.64 -12.45 17.98
CA LYS A 90 -16.02 -12.88 18.17
C LYS A 90 -16.34 -13.89 17.08
N SER A 91 -16.28 -15.17 17.43
CA SER A 91 -16.84 -16.28 16.67
C SER A 91 -18.35 -16.04 16.51
N ASN A 92 -18.81 -15.66 15.32
CA ASN A 92 -20.21 -15.84 14.97
C ASN A 92 -20.41 -17.31 14.62
N ALA A 93 -20.63 -18.14 15.63
CA ALA A 93 -21.24 -19.44 15.44
C ALA A 93 -22.70 -19.20 15.03
N LYS A 94 -23.02 -19.51 13.77
CA LYS A 94 -24.41 -19.71 13.36
C LYS A 94 -24.85 -21.03 13.99
N THR A 95 -25.82 -20.97 14.89
CA THR A 95 -26.57 -22.14 15.36
C THR A 95 -27.78 -22.28 14.43
N ASP A 96 -27.86 -23.42 13.75
CA ASP A 96 -29.10 -23.95 13.16
C ASP A 96 -29.75 -24.92 14.16
#